data_AF-A0A9P2R311-F1
#
_entry.id   AF-A0A9P2R311-F1
#
_cell.length_a   1.000
_cell.length_b   1.000
_cell.length_c   1.000
_cell.angle_alpha   90.00
_cell.angle_beta   90.00
_cell.angle_gamma   90.00
#
_symmetry.space_group_name_H-M   'P 1'
#
loop_
_entity.id
_entity.type
_entity.pdbx_description
1 polymer ?
#
loop_
_entity_poly.entity_id
_entity_poly.type
_entity_poly.pdbx_seq_one_letter_code
_entity_poly.pdbx_strand_id
1 'polypeptide(L)' 'MLHDHVAECLEKKGLYRRAAERWAKVMVQLSDDQKRKVAAQKRAECL' A
#
# COMPACT_ATOMS: atom_id res chain seq x y z
N MET A 1 -3.20 11.91 -4.58
CA MET A 1 -3.66 10.53 -4.33
C MET A 1 -2.50 9.58 -4.61
N LEU A 2 -2.30 8.57 -3.77
CA LEU A 2 -1.26 7.56 -3.94
C LEU A 2 -1.87 6.37 -4.67
N HIS A 3 -1.31 6.01 -5.82
CA HIS A 3 -1.76 4.88 -6.63
C HIS A 3 -0.60 3.91 -6.82
N ASP A 4 -0.79 2.67 -6.38
CA ASP A 4 0.12 1.57 -6.69
C ASP A 4 -0.69 0.46 -7.34
N HIS A 5 -0.57 0.34 -8.66
CA HIS A 5 -1.33 -0.63 -9.46
C HIS A 5 -1.15 -2.06 -8.96
N VAL A 6 0.03 -2.41 -8.44
CA VAL A 6 0.30 -3.76 -7.93
C VAL A 6 -0.43 -3.99 -6.61
N ALA A 7 -0.36 -3.04 -5.68
CA ALA A 7 -1.06 -3.13 -4.40
C ALA A 7 -2.58 -3.18 -4.60
N GLU A 8 -3.15 -2.30 -5.42
CA GLU A 8 -4.58 -2.27 -5.74
C GLU A 8 -5.03 -3.56 -6.46
N CYS A 9 -4.20 -4.13 -7.34
CA CYS A 9 -4.52 -5.41 -7.98
C CYS A 9 -4.50 -6.59 -6.98
N LEU A 10 -3.60 -6.56 -5.99
CA LEU A 10 -3.55 -7.57 -4.94
C LEU A 10 -4.75 -7.46 -3.99
N GLU A 11 -5.17 -6.24 -3.64
CA GLU A 11 -6.40 -5.98 -2.87
C GLU A 11 -7.63 -6.53 -3.60
N LYS A 12 -7.78 -6.20 -4.90
CA LYS A 12 -8.89 -6.70 -5.74
C LYS A 12 -8.91 -8.22 -5.87
N LYS A 13 -7.75 -8.88 -5.78
CA LYS A 13 -7.62 -10.33 -5.81
C LYS A 13 -7.84 -10.98 -4.43
N GLY A 14 -8.13 -10.20 -3.38
CA GLY A 14 -8.26 -10.70 -2.01
C GLY A 14 -6.94 -11.16 -1.37
N LEU A 15 -5.80 -10.84 -1.99
CA LEU A 15 -4.46 -11.20 -1.51
C LEU A 15 -3.95 -10.15 -0.53
N TYR A 16 -4.72 -9.87 0.51
CA TYR A 16 -4.50 -8.75 1.43
C TYR A 16 -3.13 -8.77 2.11
N ARG A 17 -2.62 -9.95 2.51
CA ARG A 17 -1.24 -10.06 3.04
C ARG A 17 -0.17 -9.59 2.07
N ARG A 18 -0.30 -9.93 0.77
CA ARG A 18 0.65 -9.50 -0.27
C ARG A 18 0.47 -8.02 -0.61
N ALA A 19 -0.77 -7.52 -0.57
CA ALA A 19 -1.04 -6.10 -0.71
C ALA A 19 -0.38 -5.30 0.42
N ALA A 20 -0.51 -5.75 1.68
CA ALA A 20 0.13 -5.13 2.83
C ALA A 20 1.66 -5.07 2.67
N GLU A 21 2.31 -6.16 2.25
CA GLU A 21 3.74 -6.19 1.94
C GLU A 21 4.12 -5.19 0.83
N ARG A 22 3.31 -5.09 -0.23
CA ARG A 22 3.53 -4.14 -1.31
C ARG A 22 3.42 -2.70 -0.81
N TRP A 23 2.42 -2.39 0.02
CA TRP A 23 2.25 -1.08 0.64
C TRP A 23 3.41 -0.69 1.55
N ALA A 24 4.02 -1.64 2.29
CA ALA A 24 5.25 -1.35 3.03
C ALA A 24 6.43 -1.00 2.11
N LYS A 25 6.59 -1.69 0.98
CA LYS A 25 7.63 -1.33 0.00
C LYS A 25 7.39 0.04 -0.62
N VAL A 26 6.13 0.37 -0.95
CA VAL A 26 5.75 1.71 -1.45
C VAL A 26 6.09 2.78 -0.40
N MET A 27 5.79 2.53 0.87
CA MET A 27 6.07 3.46 1.96
C MET A 27 7.57 3.79 2.10
N VAL A 28 8.46 2.81 1.89
CA VAL A 28 9.93 3.02 1.93
C VAL A 28 10.43 3.85 0.73
N GLN A 29 9.78 3.71 -0.43
CA GLN A 29 10.16 4.42 -1.66
C GLN A 29 9.64 5.86 -1.72
N LEU A 30 8.64 6.20 -0.89
CA LEU A 30 8.04 7.53 -0.87
C LEU A 30 8.85 8.48 0.02
N SER A 31 9.32 9.57 -0.56
CA SER A 31 9.95 10.68 0.17
C SER A 31 8.94 11.65 0.79
N ASP A 32 7.68 11.55 0.38
CA ASP A 32 6.58 12.43 0.79
C ASP A 32 5.83 11.84 1.99
N ASP A 33 5.81 12.58 3.10
CA ASP A 33 5.15 12.18 4.34
C ASP A 33 3.65 12.01 4.22
N GLN A 34 2.97 12.84 3.42
CA GLN A 34 1.54 12.67 3.20
C GLN A 34 1.26 11.36 2.46
N LYS A 35 2.07 11.04 1.45
CA LYS A 35 1.93 9.76 0.72
C LYS A 35 2.30 8.57 1.60
N ARG A 36 3.30 8.69 2.47
CA ARG A 36 3.64 7.64 3.46
C ARG A 36 2.50 7.34 4.41
N LYS A 37 1.79 8.37 4.90
CA LYS A 37 0.58 8.18 5.73
C LYS A 37 -0.52 7.43 5.00
N VAL A 38 -0.77 7.77 3.73
CA VAL A 38 -1.77 7.07 2.90
C VAL A 38 -1.36 5.60 2.68
N ALA A 39 -0.09 5.32 2.38
CA ALA A 39 0.42 3.96 2.24
C ALA A 39 0.30 3.15 3.53
N ALA A 40 0.58 3.77 4.69
CA ALA A 40 0.45 3.15 6.00
C ALA A 40 -1.01 2.83 6.33
N GLN A 41 -1.94 3.74 6.03
CA GLN A 41 -3.38 3.50 6.20
C GLN A 41 -3.85 2.35 5.31
N LYS A 42 -3.46 2.34 4.03
CA LYS A 42 -3.79 1.24 3.10
C LYS A 42 -3.22 -0.11 3.53
N ARG A 43 -2.00 -0.11 4.08
CA ARG A 43 -1.40 -1.30 4.68
C ARG A 43 -2.22 -1.80 5.88
N ALA A 44 -2.68 -0.91 6.76
CA ALA A 44 -3.51 -1.27 7.91
C ALA A 44 -4.89 -1.80 7.48
N GLU A 45 -5.49 -1.27 6.41
CA GLU A 45 -6.74 -1.80 5.82
C GLU A 45 -6.58 -3.22 5.27
N CYS A 46 -5.34 -3.64 4.93
CA CYS A 46 -5.02 -4.97 4.41
C CYS A 46 -4.61 -6.00 5.47
N LEU A 47 -4.46 -5.62 6.73
CA LEU A 47 -4.07 -6.51 7.84
C LEU A 47 -5.30 -6.94 8.64
#